data_AF-A0A497QWD7-F1
#
_entry.id   AF-A0A497QWD7-F1
#
_cell.length_a   1.000
_cell.length_b   1.000
_cell.length_c   1.000
_cell.angle_alpha   90.00
_cell.angle_beta   90.00
_cell.angle_gamma   90.00
#
_symmetry.space_group_name_H-M   'P 1'
#
loop_
_entity.id
_entity.type
_entity.pdbx_description
1 polymer ?
#
loop_
_entity_poly.entity_id
_entity_poly.type
_entity_poly.pdbx_seq_one_letter_code
_entity_poly.pdbx_strand_id
1 'polypeptide(L)'
;MRVVVMITPNGIHAYDRKLDKAETLAVFPEDIPIVAKAMHKAYAPMIDTEVLEEALYKLIEYLKRQGAWLYEGDLVRIKDGKLYGLKTLPEVAEDLQGIFGPEAEVLLNIFLRIANDLKERGLD
;
A
#
# COMPACT_ATOMS: atom_id res chain seq x y z
N MET A 1 -13.83 -12.02 6.08
CA MET A 1 -13.08 -11.05 5.26
C MET A 1 -12.74 -11.70 3.93
N ARG A 2 -13.22 -11.18 2.80
CA ARG A 2 -13.19 -11.89 1.50
C ARG A 2 -11.89 -11.67 0.73
N VAL A 3 -11.40 -10.43 0.68
CA VAL A 3 -10.15 -10.04 0.00
C VAL A 3 -9.26 -9.28 0.97
N VAL A 4 -7.94 -9.53 0.88
CA VAL A 4 -6.88 -8.79 1.56
C VAL A 4 -6.07 -8.06 0.50
N VAL A 5 -5.75 -6.79 0.71
CA VAL A 5 -4.78 -6.06 -0.13
C VAL A 5 -3.48 -5.85 0.62
N MET A 6 -2.37 -6.11 -0.05
CA MET A 6 -1.01 -5.95 0.46
C MET A 6 -0.21 -5.04 -0.46
N ILE A 7 0.48 -4.05 0.13
CA ILE A 7 1.46 -3.25 -0.59
C ILE A 7 2.84 -3.75 -0.20
N THR A 8 3.60 -4.20 -1.20
CA THR A 8 4.94 -4.76 -1.02
C THR A 8 5.97 -3.88 -1.72
N PRO A 9 7.26 -4.08 -1.44
CA PRO A 9 8.33 -3.49 -2.23
C PRO A 9 8.25 -3.66 -3.76
N ASN A 10 7.51 -4.66 -4.23
CA ASN A 10 7.49 -5.09 -5.63
C ASN A 10 6.13 -4.87 -6.29
N GLY A 11 5.12 -4.36 -5.56
CA GLY A 11 3.80 -4.18 -6.14
C GLY A 11 2.66 -4.15 -5.14
N ILE A 12 1.46 -4.05 -5.69
CA ILE A 12 0.19 -4.17 -4.95
C ILE A 12 -0.43 -5.50 -5.31
N HIS A 13 -0.79 -6.28 -4.29
CA HIS A 13 -1.36 -7.61 -4.47
C HIS A 13 -2.67 -7.72 -3.70
N ALA A 14 -3.64 -8.42 -4.28
CA ALA A 14 -4.87 -8.80 -3.62
C ALA A 14 -4.91 -10.31 -3.42
N TYR A 15 -5.41 -10.78 -2.28
CA TYR A 15 -5.59 -12.20 -1.98
C TYR A 15 -7.02 -12.47 -1.55
N ASP A 16 -7.75 -13.26 -2.33
CA ASP A 16 -9.07 -13.77 -1.98
C ASP A 16 -8.94 -15.05 -1.15
N ARG A 17 -9.36 -14.98 0.11
CA ARG A 17 -9.27 -16.09 1.07
C ARG A 17 -10.24 -17.22 0.78
N LYS A 18 -11.36 -16.94 0.12
CA LYS A 18 -12.40 -17.94 -0.21
C LYS A 18 -11.97 -18.77 -1.42
N LEU A 19 -11.36 -18.12 -2.40
CA LEU A 19 -10.92 -18.76 -3.64
C LEU A 19 -9.49 -19.31 -3.53
N ASP A 20 -8.76 -18.96 -2.48
CA ASP A 20 -7.33 -19.22 -2.31
C ASP A 20 -6.52 -18.77 -3.53
N LYS A 21 -6.80 -17.54 -3.98
CA LYS A 21 -6.21 -16.93 -5.18
C LYS A 21 -5.58 -15.60 -4.85
N ALA A 22 -4.39 -15.38 -5.39
CA ALA A 22 -3.71 -14.10 -5.37
C ALA A 22 -3.70 -13.48 -6.77
N GLU A 23 -3.84 -12.16 -6.81
CA GLU A 23 -3.75 -11.33 -8.02
C GLU A 23 -2.77 -10.19 -7.77
N THR A 24 -1.95 -9.89 -8.77
CA THR A 24 -1.08 -8.71 -8.76
C THR A 24 -1.80 -7.59 -9.49
N LEU A 25 -2.10 -6.51 -8.77
CA LEU A 25 -2.82 -5.35 -9.30
C LEU A 25 -1.88 -4.31 -9.92
N ALA A 26 -0.64 -4.25 -9.44
CA ALA A 26 0.41 -3.38 -9.94
C ALA A 26 1.78 -3.97 -9.61
N VAL A 27 2.75 -3.79 -10.50
CA VAL A 27 4.15 -4.19 -10.35
C VAL A 27 5.02 -2.95 -10.19
N PHE A 28 5.91 -2.95 -9.20
CA PHE A 28 6.81 -1.82 -8.95
C PHE A 28 8.26 -2.15 -9.31
N PRO A 29 9.01 -1.19 -9.90
CA PRO A 29 8.65 0.22 -10.05
C PRO A 29 7.86 0.59 -11.32
N GLU A 30 7.60 -0.36 -12.23
CA GLU A 30 7.10 -0.12 -13.58
C GLU A 30 5.74 0.59 -13.61
N ASP A 31 4.81 0.18 -12.74
CA ASP A 31 3.44 0.70 -12.73
C ASP A 31 3.27 1.94 -11.82
N ILE A 32 4.33 2.46 -11.18
CA ILE A 32 4.23 3.62 -10.27
C ILE A 32 3.52 4.82 -10.94
N PRO A 33 3.85 5.23 -12.18
CA PRO A 33 3.16 6.34 -12.83
C PRO A 33 1.67 6.07 -13.07
N ILE A 34 1.32 4.81 -13.38
CA ILE A 34 -0.06 4.39 -13.61
C ILE A 34 -0.84 4.43 -12.29
N VAL A 35 -0.26 3.89 -11.22
CA VAL A 35 -0.86 3.91 -9.88
C VAL A 35 -1.03 5.35 -9.39
N ALA A 36 -0.02 6.19 -9.49
CA ALA A 36 -0.10 7.60 -9.08
C ALA A 36 -1.21 8.36 -9.84
N LYS A 37 -1.31 8.14 -11.16
CA LYS A 37 -2.39 8.72 -11.97
C LYS A 37 -3.77 8.21 -11.56
N ALA A 38 -3.91 6.94 -11.23
CA ALA A 38 -5.16 6.38 -10.71
C ALA A 38 -5.50 6.96 -9.34
N MET A 39 -4.52 7.08 -8.45
CA MET A 39 -4.65 7.71 -7.12
C MET A 39 -5.12 9.16 -7.24
N HIS A 40 -4.47 9.96 -8.09
CA HIS A 40 -4.85 11.34 -8.36
C HIS A 40 -6.32 11.42 -8.79
N LYS A 41 -6.71 10.65 -9.80
CA LYS A 41 -8.07 10.72 -10.36
C LYS A 41 -9.17 10.30 -9.38
N ALA A 42 -8.93 9.25 -8.60
CA ALA A 42 -9.98 8.60 -7.81
C ALA A 42 -10.00 9.05 -6.35
N TYR A 43 -8.86 9.44 -5.78
CA TYR A 43 -8.71 9.63 -4.34
C TYR A 43 -8.11 10.98 -3.95
N ALA A 44 -7.24 11.55 -4.78
CA ALA A 44 -6.48 12.74 -4.45
C ALA A 44 -6.35 13.73 -5.62
N PRO A 45 -7.48 14.25 -6.16
CA PRO A 45 -7.45 15.12 -7.35
C PRO A 45 -6.77 16.47 -7.11
N MET A 46 -6.51 16.82 -5.84
CA MET A 46 -5.85 18.05 -5.43
C MET A 46 -4.33 17.87 -5.25
N ILE A 47 -3.80 16.65 -5.36
CA ILE A 47 -2.37 16.35 -5.20
C ILE A 47 -1.80 16.04 -6.59
N ASP A 48 -0.73 16.71 -6.96
CA ASP A 48 -0.06 16.49 -8.25
C ASP A 48 0.43 15.04 -8.38
N THR A 49 0.33 14.50 -9.60
CA THR A 49 0.72 13.12 -9.90
C THR A 49 2.17 12.83 -9.54
N GLU A 50 3.06 13.78 -9.78
CA GLU A 50 4.49 13.70 -9.51
C GLU A 50 4.77 13.54 -8.01
N VAL A 51 3.99 14.24 -7.17
CA VAL A 51 4.09 14.12 -5.70
C VAL A 51 3.64 12.73 -5.25
N LEU A 52 2.58 12.18 -5.87
CA LEU A 52 2.11 10.83 -5.60
C LEU A 52 3.11 9.76 -6.07
N GLU A 53 3.78 9.97 -7.21
CA GLU A 53 4.85 9.08 -7.67
C GLU A 53 6.03 9.08 -6.69
N GLU A 54 6.52 10.26 -6.30
CA GLU A 54 7.60 10.39 -5.31
C GLU A 54 7.22 9.72 -3.98
N ALA A 55 5.96 9.87 -3.56
CA ALA A 55 5.44 9.23 -2.37
C ALA A 55 5.49 7.69 -2.46
N LEU A 56 5.06 7.13 -3.59
CA LEU A 56 5.13 5.69 -3.86
C LEU A 56 6.57 5.18 -3.81
N TYR A 57 7.52 5.88 -4.45
CA TYR A 57 8.94 5.50 -4.43
C TYR A 57 9.51 5.45 -3.01
N LYS A 58 9.27 6.49 -2.22
CA LYS A 58 9.70 6.58 -0.82
C LYS A 58 9.05 5.50 0.06
N LEU A 59 7.76 5.21 -0.15
CA LEU A 59 7.08 4.10 0.55
C LEU A 59 7.74 2.76 0.22
N ILE A 60 8.00 2.49 -1.06
CA ILE A 60 8.66 1.27 -1.51
C ILE A 60 10.05 1.15 -0.86
N GLU A 61 10.80 2.24 -0.82
CA GLU A 61 12.12 2.26 -0.18
C GLU A 61 12.03 1.99 1.33
N TYR A 62 11.07 2.60 2.02
CA TYR A 62 10.79 2.32 3.43
C TYR A 62 10.52 0.82 3.65
N LEU A 63 9.62 0.23 2.86
CA LEU A 63 9.28 -1.19 2.96
C LEU A 63 10.49 -2.11 2.70
N LYS A 64 11.34 -1.76 1.73
CA LYS A 64 12.59 -2.48 1.44
C LYS A 64 13.54 -2.45 2.63
N ARG A 65 13.75 -1.27 3.22
CA ARG A 65 14.63 -1.08 4.40
C ARG A 65 14.13 -1.88 5.61
N GLN A 66 12.82 -1.96 5.81
CA GLN A 66 12.23 -2.73 6.90
C GLN A 66 12.18 -4.24 6.63
N GLY A 67 12.35 -4.67 5.37
CA GLY A 67 12.11 -6.06 4.97
C GLY A 67 10.69 -6.49 5.32
N ALA A 68 9.72 -5.65 4.95
CA ALA A 68 8.33 -5.75 5.41
C ALA A 68 7.34 -5.25 4.36
N TRP A 69 6.06 -5.56 4.55
CA TRP A 69 4.93 -5.21 3.69
C TRP A 69 3.90 -4.41 4.49
N LEU A 70 3.08 -3.61 3.82
CA LEU A 70 1.85 -3.08 4.41
C LEU A 70 0.71 -4.07 4.22
N TYR A 71 0.11 -4.47 5.32
CA TYR A 71 -1.07 -5.32 5.39
C TYR A 71 -2.12 -4.59 6.23
N GLU A 72 -3.22 -4.17 5.59
CA GLU A 72 -4.30 -3.40 6.26
C GLU A 72 -3.79 -2.15 7.03
N GLY A 73 -2.67 -1.56 6.58
CA GLY A 73 -2.03 -0.41 7.22
C GLY A 73 -0.95 -0.75 8.25
N ASP A 74 -0.92 -1.98 8.74
CA ASP A 74 0.13 -2.47 9.62
C ASP A 74 1.37 -2.87 8.82
N LEU A 75 2.55 -2.69 9.42
CA LEU A 75 3.79 -3.21 8.89
C LEU A 75 3.98 -4.65 9.34
N VAL A 76 4.09 -5.56 8.39
CA VAL A 76 4.23 -7.00 8.66
C VAL A 76 5.42 -7.58 7.92
N ARG A 77 6.08 -8.58 8.51
CA ARG A 77 7.08 -9.41 7.83
C ARG A 77 6.49 -10.78 7.55
N ILE A 78 6.83 -11.35 6.39
CA ILE A 78 6.56 -12.76 6.12
C ILE A 78 7.80 -13.59 6.40
N LYS A 79 7.63 -14.62 7.21
CA LYS A 79 8.66 -15.64 7.45
C LYS A 79 7.98 -17.00 7.49
N ASP A 80 8.49 -17.95 6.70
CA ASP A 80 7.96 -19.32 6.61
C ASP A 80 6.44 -19.38 6.35
N GLY A 81 5.95 -18.48 5.49
CA GLY A 81 4.52 -18.36 5.15
C GLY A 81 3.63 -17.74 6.24
N LYS A 82 4.21 -17.27 7.35
CA LYS A 82 3.47 -16.65 8.46
C LYS A 82 3.71 -15.14 8.50
N LEU A 83 2.65 -14.41 8.83
CA LEU A 83 2.68 -12.96 9.06
C LEU A 83 3.15 -12.66 10.49
N TYR A 84 4.13 -11.78 10.62
CA TYR A 84 4.64 -11.26 11.88
C TYR A 84 4.44 -9.75 11.90
N GLY A 85 3.58 -9.26 12.79
CA GLY A 85 3.41 -7.82 13.00
C GLY A 85 4.69 -7.18 13.51
N LEU A 86 5.09 -6.07 12.89
CA LEU A 86 6.25 -5.27 13.28
C LEU A 86 5.83 -3.92 13.87
N LYS A 87 4.89 -3.25 13.20
CA LYS A 87 4.36 -1.95 13.59
C LYS A 87 2.88 -1.88 13.27
N THR A 88 2.11 -1.29 14.17
CA THR A 88 0.70 -0.96 13.98
C THR A 88 0.55 0.26 13.07
N LEU A 89 -0.63 0.44 12.47
CA LEU A 89 -0.95 1.60 11.63
C LEU A 89 -0.56 2.96 12.26
N PRO A 90 -0.81 3.24 13.56
CA PRO A 90 -0.33 4.48 14.19
C PRO A 90 1.21 4.63 14.16
N GLU A 91 1.94 3.56 14.49
CA GLU A 91 3.41 3.57 14.47
C GLU A 91 3.97 3.72 13.04
N VAL A 92 3.28 3.13 12.05
CA VAL A 92 3.59 3.35 10.63
C VAL A 92 3.33 4.80 10.26
N ALA A 93 2.21 5.39 10.66
CA ALA A 93 1.91 6.79 10.38
C ALA A 93 2.98 7.73 10.94
N GLU A 94 3.48 7.49 12.16
CA GLU A 94 4.59 8.23 12.76
C GLU A 94 5.88 8.11 11.95
N ASP A 95 6.26 6.90 11.53
CA ASP A 95 7.42 6.67 10.66
C ASP A 95 7.28 7.46 9.34
N LEU A 96 6.11 7.37 8.71
CA LEU A 96 5.85 8.01 7.43
C LEU A 96 5.85 9.54 7.56
N GLN A 97 5.35 10.12 8.67
CA GLN A 97 5.46 11.56 8.94
C GLN A 97 6.92 12.02 8.95
N GLY A 98 7.83 11.22 9.50
CA GLY A 98 9.26 11.52 9.47
C GLY A 98 9.89 11.46 8.05
N ILE A 99 9.28 10.73 7.12
CA ILE A 99 9.79 10.51 5.76
C ILE A 99 9.19 11.48 4.74
N PHE A 100 7.88 11.70 4.81
CA PHE A 100 7.13 12.50 3.85
C PHE A 100 6.78 13.89 4.36
N GLY A 101 6.97 14.18 5.65
CA GLY A 101 6.48 15.41 6.24
C GLY A 101 4.96 15.37 6.47
N PRO A 102 4.30 16.54 6.56
CA PRO A 102 2.87 16.66 6.88
C PRO A 102 1.92 15.88 5.97
N GLU A 103 2.33 15.59 4.73
CA GLU A 103 1.52 14.91 3.72
C GLU A 103 1.47 13.38 3.90
N ALA A 104 2.28 12.82 4.80
CA ALA A 104 2.35 11.38 5.08
C ALA A 104 1.00 10.76 5.45
N GLU A 105 0.25 11.45 6.30
CA GLU A 105 -1.04 10.98 6.78
C GLU A 105 -2.07 10.93 5.64
N VAL A 106 -2.03 11.93 4.76
CA VAL A 106 -2.89 11.98 3.57
C VAL A 106 -2.59 10.78 2.67
N LEU A 107 -1.31 10.49 2.42
CA LEU A 107 -0.88 9.35 1.61
C LEU A 107 -1.28 8.01 2.21
N LEU A 108 -1.04 7.81 3.52
CA LEU A 108 -1.44 6.60 4.23
C LEU A 108 -2.96 6.40 4.15
N ASN A 109 -3.74 7.46 4.37
CA ASN A 109 -5.19 7.42 4.25
C ASN A 109 -5.65 7.07 2.83
N ILE A 110 -4.98 7.57 1.80
CA ILE A 110 -5.26 7.18 0.41
C ILE A 110 -5.01 5.68 0.21
N PHE A 111 -3.88 5.15 0.67
CA PHE A 111 -3.57 3.71 0.56
C PHE A 111 -4.59 2.84 1.29
N LEU A 112 -4.99 3.23 2.50
CA LEU A 112 -6.02 2.54 3.28
C LEU A 112 -7.37 2.56 2.55
N ARG A 113 -7.73 3.70 1.95
CA ARG A 113 -8.97 3.83 1.19
C ARG A 113 -8.97 2.96 -0.06
N ILE A 114 -7.87 2.91 -0.79
CA ILE A 114 -7.69 1.99 -1.94
C ILE A 114 -7.86 0.54 -1.50
N ALA A 115 -7.19 0.14 -0.42
CA ALA A 115 -7.29 -1.22 0.10
C ALA A 115 -8.73 -1.59 0.50
N ASN A 116 -9.46 -0.65 1.11
CA ASN A 116 -10.87 -0.84 1.47
C ASN A 116 -11.79 -0.93 0.24
N ASP A 117 -11.64 -0.04 -0.75
CA ASP A 117 -12.44 -0.07 -1.98
C ASP A 117 -12.24 -1.39 -2.74
N LEU A 118 -10.99 -1.86 -2.85
CA LEU A 118 -10.65 -3.14 -3.47
C LEU A 118 -11.26 -4.33 -2.71
N LYS A 119 -11.34 -4.22 -1.37
CA LYS A 119 -11.97 -5.23 -0.51
C LYS A 119 -13.49 -5.28 -0.69
N GLU A 120 -14.13 -4.13 -0.89
CA GLU A 120 -15.59 -4.03 -1.10
C GLU A 120 -16.03 -4.52 -2.47
N ARG A 121 -15.23 -4.27 -3.51
CA ARG A 121 -15.56 -4.68 -4.88
C ARG A 121 -15.58 -6.20 -5.07
N GLY A 122 -14.80 -6.94 -4.27
CA GLY A 122 -14.56 -8.36 -4.51
C GLY A 122 -13.70 -8.54 -5.76
N LEU A 123 -12.78 -9.52 -5.73
CA LEU A 123 -12.18 -9.98 -6.96
C LEU A 123 -13.26 -10.83 -7.65
N ASP A 124 -13.70 -10.40 -8.84
CA ASP A 124 -14.64 -11.16 -9.67
C ASP A 124 -14.01 -12.46 -10.20
#